data_AF-A0A832GGK4-F1
#
_entry.id   AF-A0A832GGK4-F1
#
_cell.length_a   1.000
_cell.length_b   1.000
_cell.length_c   1.000
_cell.angle_alpha   90.00
_cell.angle_beta   90.00
_cell.angle_gamma   90.00
#
_symmetry.space_group_name_H-M   'P 1'
#
loop_
_entity.id
_entity.type
_entity.pdbx_description
1 polymer ?
#
loop_
_entity_poly.entity_id
_entity_poly.type
_entity_poly.pdbx_seq_one_letter_code
_entity_poly.pdbx_strand_id
1 'polypeptide(L)'
;MSARRSRWAQQLAERIRSRRLTVGVVGLGYVGLPLAVEYARKGIRTIGFDTNTEKISLLVRGMNYIRDLDDSVVADCVASGTLVPTTDTSRLSDC
;
A
#
# COMPACT_ATOMS: atom_id res chain seq x y z
N MET A 1 -32.05 -2.92 19.06
CA MET A 1 -30.98 -2.23 19.81
C MET A 1 -29.74 -2.10 18.94
N SER A 2 -29.46 -0.91 18.40
CA SER A 2 -28.24 -0.69 17.61
C SER A 2 -27.07 -0.42 18.58
N ALA A 3 -26.06 -1.29 18.57
CA ALA A 3 -24.84 -1.07 19.33
C ALA A 3 -24.18 0.23 18.82
N ARG A 4 -24.16 1.26 19.66
CA ARG A 4 -23.59 2.57 19.33
C ARG A 4 -22.09 2.40 19.09
N ARG A 5 -21.68 2.37 17.82
CA ARG A 5 -20.25 2.27 17.44
C ARG A 5 -19.46 3.41 18.08
N SER A 6 -18.24 3.10 18.54
CA SER A 6 -17.33 4.09 19.09
C SER A 6 -17.00 5.20 18.09
N ARG A 7 -16.59 6.38 18.59
CA ARG A 7 -16.19 7.52 17.75
C ARG A 7 -15.06 7.15 16.78
N TRP A 8 -14.09 6.36 17.22
CA TRP A 8 -12.99 5.90 16.37
C TRP A 8 -13.47 4.97 15.24
N ALA A 9 -14.44 4.08 15.51
CA ALA A 9 -14.96 3.17 14.50
C ALA A 9 -15.76 3.92 13.42
N GLN A 10 -16.47 4.99 13.82
CA GLN A 10 -17.16 5.88 12.88
C GLN A 10 -16.17 6.66 12.01
N GLN A 11 -15.11 7.23 12.62
CA GLN A 11 -14.06 7.94 11.90
C GLN A 11 -13.31 7.03 10.92
N LEU A 12 -12.95 5.82 11.33
CA LEU A 12 -12.31 4.84 10.44
C LEU A 12 -13.24 4.46 9.28
N ALA A 13 -14.51 4.18 9.55
CA ALA A 13 -15.48 3.85 8.51
C ALA A 13 -15.67 5.00 7.50
N GLU A 14 -15.61 6.25 7.94
CA GLU A 14 -15.63 7.41 7.05
C GLU A 14 -14.37 7.53 6.21
N ARG A 15 -13.17 7.35 6.81
CA ARG A 15 -11.91 7.34 6.07
C ARG A 15 -11.85 6.23 5.01
N ILE A 16 -12.40 5.05 5.32
CA ILE A 16 -12.53 3.94 4.36
C ILE A 16 -13.49 4.31 3.22
N ARG A 17 -14.70 4.80 3.53
CA ARG A 17 -15.70 5.19 2.53
C ARG A 17 -15.20 6.31 1.61
N SER A 18 -14.50 7.29 2.16
CA SER A 18 -13.93 8.43 1.43
C SER A 18 -12.58 8.13 0.77
N ARG A 19 -12.00 6.93 0.97
CA ARG A 19 -10.65 6.57 0.52
C ARG A 19 -9.53 7.51 1.02
N ARG A 20 -9.77 8.23 2.13
CA ARG A 20 -8.82 9.15 2.78
C ARG A 20 -8.08 8.47 3.92
N LEU A 21 -7.45 7.35 3.60
CA LEU A 21 -6.55 6.63 4.50
C LEU A 21 -5.27 6.26 3.74
N THR A 22 -4.21 6.02 4.50
CA THR A 22 -3.00 5.41 3.98
C THR A 22 -3.07 3.92 4.34
N VAL A 23 -2.77 3.03 3.39
CA VAL A 23 -2.63 1.60 3.66
C VAL A 23 -1.16 1.28 3.89
N GLY A 24 -0.83 0.58 4.98
CA GLY A 24 0.47 -0.03 5.18
C GLY A 24 0.42 -1.51 4.83
N VAL A 25 1.36 -1.99 4.01
CA VAL A 25 1.56 -3.42 3.73
C VAL A 25 2.96 -3.82 4.18
N VAL A 26 3.04 -4.79 5.08
CA VAL A 26 4.31 -5.32 5.62
C VAL A 26 4.61 -6.64 4.94
N GLY A 27 5.75 -6.70 4.25
CA GLY A 27 6.16 -7.78 3.35
C GLY A 27 5.61 -7.57 1.94
N LEU A 28 6.50 -7.46 0.95
CA LEU A 28 6.18 -7.30 -0.47
C LEU A 28 6.57 -8.56 -1.26
N GLY A 29 6.20 -9.71 -0.70
CA GLY A 29 6.28 -11.00 -1.40
C GLY A 29 5.12 -11.20 -2.36
N TYR A 30 4.90 -12.48 -2.71
CA TYR A 30 3.87 -12.92 -3.64
C TYR A 30 2.46 -12.42 -3.32
N VAL A 31 2.10 -12.28 -2.04
CA VAL A 31 0.77 -11.77 -1.64
C VAL A 31 0.79 -10.26 -1.41
N GLY A 32 1.83 -9.76 -0.74
CA GLY A 32 1.87 -8.39 -0.28
C GLY A 32 2.02 -7.36 -1.39
N LEU A 33 2.85 -7.64 -2.42
CA LEU A 33 3.00 -6.70 -3.53
C LEU A 33 1.69 -6.57 -4.34
N PRO A 34 1.02 -7.66 -4.78
CA PRO A 34 -0.29 -7.53 -5.43
C PRO A 34 -1.33 -6.81 -4.57
N LEU A 35 -1.37 -7.07 -3.26
CA LEU A 35 -2.29 -6.37 -2.35
C LEU A 35 -1.99 -4.86 -2.30
N ALA A 36 -0.72 -4.47 -2.18
CA ALA A 36 -0.31 -3.08 -2.14
C ALA A 36 -0.66 -2.35 -3.45
N VAL A 37 -0.43 -3.01 -4.58
CA VAL A 37 -0.76 -2.50 -5.90
C VAL A 37 -2.27 -2.31 -6.07
N GLU A 38 -3.10 -3.25 -5.62
CA GLU A 38 -4.56 -3.13 -5.73
C GLU A 38 -5.13 -1.92 -4.98
N TYR A 39 -4.54 -1.52 -3.85
CA TYR A 39 -4.89 -0.28 -3.17
C TYR A 39 -4.37 0.96 -3.93
N ALA A 40 -3.11 0.93 -4.35
CA ALA A 40 -2.47 2.03 -5.09
C ALA A 40 -3.21 2.36 -6.39
N ARG A 41 -3.60 1.34 -7.18
CA ARG A 41 -4.41 1.50 -8.41
C ARG A 41 -5.76 2.17 -8.18
N LYS A 42 -6.31 2.03 -6.97
CA LYS A 42 -7.57 2.68 -6.58
C LYS A 42 -7.37 4.10 -6.05
N GLY A 43 -6.16 4.65 -6.19
CA GLY A 43 -5.78 5.99 -5.74
C GLY A 43 -5.58 6.10 -4.22
N ILE A 44 -5.47 4.97 -3.52
CA ILE A 44 -5.25 4.96 -2.07
C ILE A 44 -3.74 4.95 -1.83
N ARG A 45 -3.23 5.96 -1.12
CA ARG A 45 -1.80 6.02 -0.77
C ARG A 45 -1.42 4.76 -0.02
N THR A 46 -0.43 4.05 -0.52
CA THR A 46 -0.02 2.74 -0.01
C THR A 46 1.47 2.74 0.27
N ILE A 47 1.85 2.46 1.51
CA ILE A 47 3.23 2.27 1.95
C ILE A 47 3.51 0.78 1.99
N GLY A 48 4.40 0.32 1.12
CA GLY A 48 4.86 -1.06 1.08
C GLY A 48 6.21 -1.18 1.80
N PHE A 49 6.25 -1.87 2.92
CA PHE A 49 7.49 -2.15 3.64
C PHE A 49 7.98 -3.57 3.35
N ASP A 50 9.27 -3.74 3.06
CA ASP A 50 9.94 -5.04 3.06
C ASP A 50 11.36 -4.89 3.63
N THR A 51 11.91 -5.94 4.24
CA THR A 51 13.28 -5.92 4.77
C THR A 51 14.32 -6.15 3.67
N ASN A 52 13.91 -6.71 2.54
CA ASN A 52 14.78 -6.97 1.40
C ASN A 52 15.01 -5.69 0.57
N THR A 53 16.20 -5.11 0.70
CA THR A 53 16.63 -3.89 0.01
C THR A 53 16.67 -4.03 -1.51
N GLU A 54 16.97 -5.21 -2.04
CA GLU A 54 17.01 -5.47 -3.48
C GLU A 54 15.60 -5.37 -4.09
N LYS A 55 14.61 -6.02 -3.47
CA LYS A 55 13.20 -5.92 -3.86
C LYS A 55 12.72 -4.47 -3.86
N ILE A 56 12.99 -3.73 -2.79
CA ILE A 56 12.61 -2.32 -2.70
C ILE A 56 13.30 -1.48 -3.79
N SER A 57 14.58 -1.72 -4.05
CA SER A 57 15.32 -1.02 -5.11
C SER A 57 14.75 -1.29 -6.51
N LEU A 58 14.26 -2.50 -6.79
CA LEU A 58 13.56 -2.82 -8.03
C LEU A 58 12.24 -2.05 -8.11
N LEU A 59 11.42 -2.09 -7.07
CA LEU A 59 10.11 -1.43 -7.06
C LEU A 59 10.21 0.08 -7.16
N VAL A 60 11.16 0.72 -6.48
CA VAL A 60 11.38 2.18 -6.58
C VAL A 60 11.70 2.60 -8.02
N ARG A 61 12.26 1.71 -8.83
CA ARG A 61 12.51 1.91 -10.27
C ARG A 61 11.33 1.48 -11.15
N GLY A 62 10.18 1.17 -10.56
CA GLY A 62 9.00 0.68 -11.27
C GLY A 62 9.10 -0.77 -11.76
N MET A 63 10.12 -1.54 -11.36
CA MET A 63 10.32 -2.90 -11.82
C MET A 63 9.60 -3.90 -10.91
N ASN A 64 8.82 -4.77 -11.53
CA ASN A 64 8.14 -5.87 -10.87
C ASN A 64 9.02 -7.14 -10.86
N TYR A 65 8.79 -8.00 -9.86
CA TYR A 65 9.43 -9.31 -9.73
C TYR A 65 8.42 -10.43 -9.42
N ILE A 66 7.12 -10.12 -9.44
CA ILE A 66 6.03 -11.08 -9.24
C ILE A 66 5.46 -11.46 -10.60
N ARG A 67 5.59 -12.75 -10.94
CA ARG A 67 5.22 -13.29 -12.26
C ARG A 67 3.76 -13.02 -12.65
N ASP A 68 2.85 -13.09 -11.69
CA ASP A 68 1.40 -12.98 -11.93
C ASP A 68 0.88 -11.55 -11.73
N LEU A 69 1.77 -10.56 -11.82
CA LEU A 69 1.47 -9.14 -11.75
C LEU A 69 2.04 -8.45 -12.99
N ASP A 70 1.25 -7.57 -13.59
CA ASP A 70 1.68 -6.81 -14.77
C ASP A 70 2.72 -5.74 -14.37
N ASP A 71 3.87 -5.74 -15.05
CA ASP A 71 4.98 -4.83 -14.82
C ASP A 71 4.56 -3.36 -14.94
N SER A 72 3.70 -3.06 -15.91
CA SER A 72 3.22 -1.69 -16.17
C SER A 72 2.47 -1.12 -14.96
N VAL A 73 1.72 -1.96 -14.26
CA VAL A 73 0.89 -1.55 -13.14
C VAL A 73 1.74 -1.14 -11.93
N VAL A 74 2.84 -1.86 -11.67
CA VAL A 74 3.80 -1.48 -10.62
C VAL A 74 4.46 -0.16 -10.98
N ALA A 75 4.93 -0.02 -12.22
CA ALA A 75 5.56 1.20 -12.70
C ALA A 75 4.64 2.42 -12.55
N ASP A 76 3.37 2.31 -12.96
CA ASP A 76 2.37 3.38 -12.88
C ASP A 76 2.07 3.78 -11.42
N CYS A 77 1.92 2.80 -10.52
CA CYS A 77 1.65 3.06 -9.11
C CYS A 77 2.82 3.77 -8.43
N VAL A 78 4.06 3.41 -8.76
CA VAL A 78 5.26 4.03 -8.22
C VAL A 78 5.47 5.42 -8.81
N ALA A 79 5.34 5.56 -10.14
CA ALA A 79 5.48 6.84 -10.83
C ALA A 79 4.42 7.87 -10.38
N SER A 80 3.19 7.43 -10.12
CA SER A 80 2.13 8.28 -9.57
C SER A 80 2.29 8.59 -8.07
N GLY A 81 3.26 7.96 -7.39
CA GLY A 81 3.47 8.09 -5.95
C GLY A 81 2.35 7.47 -5.08
N THR A 82 1.43 6.72 -5.68
CA THR A 82 0.36 6.02 -4.96
C THR A 82 0.88 4.79 -4.23
N LEU A 83 1.90 4.12 -4.77
CA LEU A 83 2.70 3.11 -4.08
C LEU A 83 4.06 3.68 -3.67
N VAL A 84 4.39 3.54 -2.39
CA VAL A 84 5.68 3.94 -1.82
C VAL A 84 6.36 2.72 -1.20
N PRO A 85 7.22 2.01 -1.95
CA PRO A 85 8.04 0.92 -1.44
C PRO A 85 9.15 1.49 -0.53
N THR A 86 9.43 0.84 0.60
CA THR A 86 10.45 1.30 1.55
C THR A 86 11.02 0.16 2.39
N THR A 87 12.26 0.32 2.84
CA THR A 87 12.86 -0.50 3.91
C THR A 87 12.87 0.22 5.26
N ASP A 88 12.39 1.47 5.31
CA ASP A 88 12.30 2.28 6.51
C ASP A 88 10.99 2.01 7.24
N THR A 89 11.07 1.35 8.40
CA THR A 89 9.92 1.02 9.25
C THR A 89 9.23 2.26 9.82
N SER A 90 9.93 3.39 9.96
CA SER A 90 9.35 4.62 10.52
C SER A 90 8.19 5.15 9.66
N ARG A 91 8.23 4.87 8.35
CA ARG A 91 7.19 5.21 7.38
C ARG A 91 5.84 4.59 7.70
N LEU A 92 5.79 3.48 8.44
CA LEU A 92 4.53 2.84 8.84
C LEU A 92 3.71 3.72 9.80
N SER A 93 4.32 4.69 10.47
CA SER A 93 3.60 5.66 11.31
C SER A 93 2.73 6.65 10.53
N ASP A 94 2.90 6.75 9.20
CA ASP A 94 2.06 7.56 8.31
C ASP A 94 0.70 6.92 7.97
N CYS A 95 0.43 5.70 8.47
CA CYS A 95 -0.76 4.91 8.15
C CYS A 95 -2.01 5.33 8.96
#